data_AF-A0A8S2ZF34-F1
#
_entry.id   AF-A0A8S2ZF34-F1
#
_cell.length_a   1.000
_cell.length_b   1.000
_cell.length_c   1.000
_cell.angle_alpha   90.00
_cell.angle_beta   90.00
_cell.angle_gamma   90.00
#
_symmetry.space_group_name_H-M   'P 1'
#
loop_
_entity.id
_entity.type
_entity.pdbx_description
1 polymer ?
#
loop_
_entity_poly.entity_id
_entity_poly.type
_entity_poly.pdbx_seq_one_letter_code
_entity_poly.pdbx_strand_id
1 'polypeptide(L)'
;MHGAGLTHLLFLPDWAAIFEIHNCEDKDCYWDLARLRGVKYFTWENEAKVYPQDEGKHPTLGTPHKKFTNYAFDKYEFARIVRKMVKYVKEHAAYRSAKRMKYSTPNSIPALEAEQRHTKTTKDEF
;
A
#
# COMPACT_ATOMS: atom_id res chain seq x y z
N MET A 1 4.29 9.20 -7.63
CA MET A 1 4.62 9.72 -6.29
C MET A 1 3.62 10.83 -6.01
N HIS A 2 2.89 10.76 -4.92
CA HIS A 2 1.77 11.66 -4.60
C HIS A 2 1.92 12.14 -3.16
N GLY A 3 1.47 13.36 -2.87
CA GLY A 3 1.35 13.87 -1.51
C GLY A 3 0.25 13.11 -0.76
N ALA A 4 0.61 11.98 -0.15
CA ALA A 4 -0.35 11.02 0.38
C ALA A 4 -0.97 11.46 1.70
N GLY A 5 -1.90 12.42 1.71
CA GLY A 5 -2.67 12.74 2.93
C GLY A 5 -3.47 11.54 3.47
N LEU A 6 -3.97 11.65 4.70
CA LEU A 6 -4.74 10.61 5.42
C LEU A 6 -5.80 9.91 4.54
N THR A 7 -6.51 10.65 3.69
CA THR A 7 -7.52 10.12 2.77
C THR A 7 -6.99 9.05 1.84
N HIS A 8 -5.75 9.16 1.37
CA HIS A 8 -5.16 8.19 0.45
C HIS A 8 -4.84 6.86 1.14
N LEU A 9 -4.52 6.90 2.43
CA LEU A 9 -4.24 5.70 3.23
C LEU A 9 -5.49 4.84 3.43
N LEU A 10 -6.66 5.45 3.58
CA LEU A 10 -7.92 4.74 3.87
C LEU A 10 -8.32 3.75 2.78
N PHE A 11 -8.03 4.09 1.51
CA PHE A 11 -8.43 3.27 0.36
C PHE A 11 -7.37 2.25 -0.08
N LEU A 12 -6.23 2.20 0.59
CA LEU A 12 -5.23 1.19 0.28
C LEU A 12 -5.72 -0.20 0.72
N PRO A 13 -5.43 -1.26 -0.05
CA PRO A 13 -5.68 -2.61 0.41
C PRO A 13 -4.79 -2.94 1.61
N ASP A 14 -5.21 -3.87 2.46
CA ASP A 14 -4.46 -4.21 3.69
C ASP A 14 -3.05 -4.73 3.42
N TRP A 15 -2.80 -5.27 2.23
CA TRP A 15 -1.48 -5.73 1.80
C TRP A 15 -0.59 -4.60 1.25
N ALA A 16 -1.04 -3.36 1.25
CA ALA A 16 -0.28 -2.24 0.71
C ALA A 16 1.00 -1.96 1.50
N ALA A 17 1.99 -1.44 0.77
CA ALA A 17 3.22 -0.91 1.32
C ALA A 17 3.41 0.53 0.84
N ILE A 18 3.79 1.41 1.75
CA ILE A 18 3.98 2.83 1.51
C ILE A 18 5.45 3.16 1.70
N PHE A 19 5.97 4.03 0.85
CA PHE A 19 7.30 4.58 0.99
C PHE A 19 7.22 6.09 1.15
N GLU A 20 7.60 6.58 2.32
CA GLU A 20 7.73 8.00 2.58
C GLU A 20 9.07 8.51 2.08
N ILE A 21 9.00 9.44 1.13
CA ILE A 21 10.18 10.01 0.46
C ILE A 21 10.73 11.20 1.22
N HIS A 22 9.89 11.94 1.93
CA HIS A 22 10.33 13.04 2.76
C HIS A 22 9.29 13.32 3.84
N ASN A 23 9.76 13.46 5.07
CA ASN A 23 8.93 13.58 6.27
C ASN A 23 8.90 15.00 6.85
N CYS A 24 9.54 15.97 6.21
CA CYS A 24 9.63 17.35 6.71
C CYS A 24 10.12 17.41 8.18
N GLU A 25 11.01 16.49 8.58
CA GLU A 25 11.53 16.32 9.94
C GLU A 25 10.52 15.82 10.99
N ASP A 26 9.30 15.51 10.56
CA ASP A 26 8.28 14.86 11.39
C ASP A 26 8.17 13.39 10.97
N LYS A 27 9.04 12.56 11.55
CA LYS A 27 9.12 11.12 11.27
C LYS A 27 7.86 10.36 11.67
N ASP A 28 7.11 10.89 12.62
CA ASP A 28 6.00 10.18 13.25
C ASP A 28 4.70 10.37 12.46
N CYS A 29 4.53 11.53 11.79
CA CYS A 29 3.28 11.87 11.10
C CYS A 29 2.75 10.75 10.18
N TYR A 30 3.51 10.35 9.16
CA TYR A 30 3.05 9.31 8.23
C TYR A 30 3.24 7.88 8.75
N TRP A 31 4.18 7.69 9.67
CA TRP A 31 4.37 6.40 10.33
C TRP A 31 3.14 6.02 11.16
N ASP A 32 2.62 6.95 11.96
CA ASP A 32 1.43 6.74 12.78
C ASP A 32 0.20 6.49 11.93
N LEU A 33 0.00 7.25 10.85
CA LEU A 33 -1.15 7.02 9.97
C LEU A 33 -1.09 5.64 9.30
N ALA A 34 0.09 5.21 8.85
CA ALA A 34 0.28 3.88 8.26
C ALA A 34 0.05 2.77 9.28
N ARG A 35 0.57 2.95 10.51
CA ARG A 35 0.39 2.03 11.65
C ARG A 35 -1.09 1.92 12.05
N LEU A 36 -1.80 3.03 12.18
CA LEU A 36 -3.23 3.07 12.52
C LEU A 36 -4.09 2.43 11.43
N ARG A 37 -3.76 2.64 10.14
CA ARG A 37 -4.42 1.96 9.03
C ARG A 37 -4.05 0.47 8.95
N GLY A 38 -2.93 0.05 9.54
CA GLY A 38 -2.46 -1.34 9.49
C GLY A 38 -1.74 -1.71 8.18
N VAL A 39 -1.18 -0.73 7.47
CA VAL A 39 -0.41 -0.94 6.23
C VAL A 39 1.08 -0.79 6.47
N LYS A 40 1.91 -1.46 5.66
CA LYS A 40 3.35 -1.46 5.89
C LYS A 40 3.98 -0.13 5.48
N TYR A 41 4.71 0.46 6.41
CA TYR A 41 5.46 1.69 6.19
C TYR A 41 6.95 1.41 5.90
N PHE A 42 7.51 2.12 4.93
CA PHE A 42 8.92 2.19 4.58
C PHE A 42 9.33 3.66 4.49
N THR A 43 10.59 3.93 4.83
CA THR A 43 11.25 5.22 4.60
C THR A 43 12.74 4.95 4.34
N TRP A 44 13.53 6.00 4.17
CA TRP A 44 14.97 5.88 3.91
C TRP A 44 15.67 5.13 5.05
N GLU A 45 16.43 4.08 4.70
CA GLU A 45 17.32 3.40 5.67
C GLU A 45 18.63 4.17 5.87
N ASN A 46 18.96 5.04 4.91
CA ASN A 46 20.07 5.98 5.01
C ASN A 46 19.57 7.38 4.58
N GLU A 47 19.44 8.29 5.54
CA GLU A 47 18.94 9.65 5.29
C GLU A 47 19.86 10.47 4.38
N ALA A 48 21.15 10.17 4.30
CA ALA A 48 22.07 10.83 3.38
C ALA A 48 21.78 10.51 1.90
N LYS A 49 20.84 9.61 1.62
CA LYS A 49 20.42 9.23 0.26
C LYS A 49 19.24 10.05 -0.26
N VAL A 50 18.72 10.99 0.54
CA VAL A 50 17.77 12.01 0.11
C VAL A 50 18.32 13.38 0.48
N TYR A 51 18.32 14.32 -0.47
CA TYR A 51 18.95 15.63 -0.27
C TYR A 51 18.13 16.75 -0.93
N PRO A 52 17.95 17.88 -0.22
CA PRO A 52 17.25 19.03 -0.75
C PRO A 52 18.06 19.70 -1.87
N GLN A 53 17.38 20.30 -2.85
CA GLN A 53 18.03 21.11 -3.88
C GLN A 53 18.41 22.50 -3.37
N ASP A 54 17.61 23.06 -2.47
CA ASP A 54 17.84 24.36 -1.83
C ASP A 54 17.18 24.40 -0.43
N GLU A 55 17.26 25.55 0.24
CA GLU A 55 16.68 25.73 1.58
C GLU A 55 15.14 25.72 1.60
N GLY A 56 14.51 25.86 0.43
CA GLY A 56 13.07 26.06 0.25
C GLY A 56 12.63 27.44 0.75
N LYS A 57 11.74 28.14 0.05
CA LYS A 57 11.27 29.47 0.50
C LYS A 57 9.76 29.48 0.67
N HIS A 58 9.30 29.82 1.87
CA HIS A 58 7.88 29.98 2.13
C HIS A 58 7.32 31.14 1.27
N PRO A 59 6.28 30.92 0.45
CA PRO A 59 5.84 31.89 -0.55
C PRO A 59 5.38 33.23 0.05
N THR A 60 4.89 33.21 1.30
CA THR A 60 4.37 34.41 1.98
C THR A 60 5.37 35.03 2.97
N LEU A 61 6.27 34.23 3.56
CA LEU A 61 7.12 34.68 4.66
C LEU A 61 8.57 34.88 4.20
N GLY A 62 8.94 34.36 3.03
CA GLY A 62 10.31 34.40 2.51
C GLY A 62 11.32 33.57 3.33
N THR A 63 10.89 32.94 4.42
CA THR A 63 11.73 32.18 5.33
C THR A 63 12.04 30.79 4.77
N PRO A 64 13.23 30.24 5.07
CA PRO A 64 13.58 28.87 4.77
C PRO A 64 12.55 27.87 5.30
N HIS A 65 12.06 26.97 4.46
CA HIS A 65 11.11 25.94 4.88
C HIS A 65 11.17 24.70 3.99
N LYS A 66 11.50 23.55 4.59
CA LYS A 66 11.81 22.26 3.92
C LYS A 66 10.69 21.66 3.06
N LYS A 67 9.44 22.03 3.33
CA LYS A 67 8.27 21.71 2.48
C LYS A 67 8.34 22.36 1.09
N PHE A 68 9.03 23.49 0.95
CA PHE A 68 9.03 24.32 -0.26
C PHE A 68 10.32 24.20 -1.07
N THR A 69 11.00 23.06 -0.97
CA THR A 69 12.13 22.69 -1.83
C THR A 69 11.87 21.37 -2.54
N ASN A 70 12.55 21.19 -3.68
CA ASN A 70 12.60 19.91 -4.37
C ASN A 70 13.65 19.01 -3.73
N TYR A 71 13.44 17.71 -3.78
CA TYR A 71 14.39 16.72 -3.29
C TYR A 71 14.91 15.86 -4.44
N ALA A 72 16.20 15.58 -4.40
CA ALA A 72 16.83 14.54 -5.18
C ALA A 72 17.19 13.36 -4.27
N PHE A 73 17.34 12.18 -4.85
CA PHE A 73 17.65 10.98 -4.09
C PHE A 73 18.47 9.96 -4.89
N ASP A 74 19.14 9.06 -4.16
CA ASP A 74 19.89 7.97 -4.75
C ASP A 74 18.96 6.91 -5.36
N LYS A 75 19.05 6.74 -6.68
CA LYS A 75 18.22 5.81 -7.45
C LYS A 75 18.42 4.34 -7.05
N TYR A 76 19.61 3.95 -6.60
CA TYR A 76 19.90 2.57 -6.23
C TYR A 76 19.32 2.24 -4.87
N GLU A 77 19.42 3.17 -3.92
CA GLU A 77 18.78 3.04 -2.61
C GLU A 77 17.25 3.00 -2.75
N PHE A 78 16.68 3.90 -3.54
CA PHE A 78 15.26 3.88 -3.86
C PHE A 78 14.82 2.53 -4.43
N ALA A 79 15.52 2.03 -5.46
CA ALA A 79 15.21 0.74 -6.07
C ALA A 79 15.39 -0.43 -5.09
N ARG A 80 16.34 -0.37 -4.16
CA ARG A 80 16.55 -1.39 -3.12
C ARG A 80 15.36 -1.45 -2.16
N ILE A 81 14.88 -0.30 -1.68
CA ILE A 81 13.72 -0.20 -0.80
C ILE A 81 12.45 -0.68 -1.53
N VAL A 82 12.24 -0.24 -2.78
CA VAL A 82 11.10 -0.69 -3.60
C VAL A 82 11.11 -2.22 -3.78
N ARG A 83 12.27 -2.86 -3.97
CA ARG A 83 12.35 -4.33 -4.03
C ARG A 83 11.93 -4.99 -2.71
N LYS A 84 12.26 -4.41 -1.55
CA LYS A 84 11.77 -4.88 -0.25
C LYS A 84 10.26 -4.77 -0.13
N MET A 85 9.68 -3.66 -0.60
CA MET A 85 8.22 -3.47 -0.64
C MET A 85 7.54 -4.51 -1.53
N VAL A 86 8.07 -4.74 -2.74
CA VAL A 86 7.55 -5.76 -3.66
C VAL A 86 7.60 -7.15 -3.02
N LYS A 87 8.69 -7.48 -2.33
CA LYS A 87 8.81 -8.74 -1.58
C LYS A 87 7.71 -8.85 -0.52
N TYR A 88 7.54 -7.83 0.32
CA TYR A 88 6.51 -7.77 1.35
C TYR A 88 5.10 -8.01 0.77
N VAL A 89 4.73 -7.28 -0.29
CA VAL A 89 3.41 -7.42 -0.94
C VAL A 89 3.22 -8.84 -1.49
N LYS A 90 4.21 -9.39 -2.19
CA LYS A 90 4.14 -10.74 -2.79
C LYS A 90 3.98 -11.84 -1.74
N GLU A 91 4.57 -11.67 -0.57
CA GLU A 91 4.52 -12.62 0.54
C GLU A 91 3.23 -12.49 1.37
N HIS A 92 2.51 -11.36 1.26
CA HIS A 92 1.30 -11.11 2.02
C HIS A 92 0.16 -12.08 1.68
N ALA A 93 -0.44 -12.71 2.68
CA ALA A 93 -1.49 -13.73 2.50
C ALA A 93 -2.71 -13.18 1.75
N ALA A 94 -3.22 -12.00 2.14
CA ALA A 94 -4.34 -11.35 1.47
C ALA A 94 -4.07 -11.03 -0.01
N TYR A 95 -2.85 -10.60 -0.36
CA TYR A 95 -2.46 -10.37 -1.75
C TYR A 95 -2.47 -11.67 -2.55
N ARG A 96 -1.90 -12.75 -2.02
CA ARG A 96 -1.89 -14.07 -2.67
C ARG A 96 -3.31 -14.60 -2.88
N SER A 97 -4.19 -14.45 -1.89
CA SER A 97 -5.61 -14.82 -2.00
C SER A 97 -6.33 -13.98 -3.06
N ALA A 98 -6.19 -12.66 -3.04
CA ALA A 98 -6.78 -11.77 -4.05
C ALA A 98 -6.29 -12.09 -5.47
N LYS A 99 -4.99 -12.36 -5.63
CA LYS A 99 -4.40 -12.76 -6.91
C LYS A 99 -4.98 -14.10 -7.39
N ARG A 100 -5.08 -15.11 -6.52
CA ARG A 100 -5.70 -16.40 -6.86
C ARG A 100 -7.15 -16.23 -7.32
N MET A 101 -7.95 -15.43 -6.60
CA MET A 101 -9.34 -15.17 -6.99
C MET A 101 -9.44 -14.48 -8.37
N LYS A 102 -8.57 -13.49 -8.64
CA LYS A 102 -8.58 -12.76 -9.92
C LYS A 102 -8.22 -13.62 -11.14
N TYR A 103 -7.36 -14.62 -10.95
CA TYR A 103 -6.90 -15.51 -12.03
C TYR A 103 -7.48 -16.92 -11.94
N SER A 104 -8.44 -17.15 -11.04
CA SER A 104 -9.22 -18.38 -11.01
C SER A 104 -10.08 -18.42 -12.28
N THR A 105 -9.80 -19.35 -13.18
CA THR A 105 -10.72 -19.71 -14.26
C THR A 105 -12.05 -20.14 -13.63
N PRO A 106 -13.22 -19.78 -14.19
CA PRO A 106 -14.50 -20.27 -13.72
C PRO A 106 -14.66 -21.73 -14.13
N ASN A 107 -13.93 -22.63 -13.47
CA ASN A 107 -14.06 -24.08 -13.58
C ASN A 107 -13.80 -24.72 -12.23
N SER A 108 -14.53 -24.24 -11.23
CA SER A 108 -14.84 -24.97 -10.01
C SER A 108 -15.86 -24.14 -9.22
N ILE A 109 -17.12 -24.20 -9.63
CA ILE A 109 -18.21 -24.15 -8.65
C ILE A 109 -18.40 -25.61 -8.24
N PRO A 110 -17.92 -26.08 -7.08
CA PRO A 110 -18.35 -27.36 -6.56
C PRO A 110 -19.79 -27.19 -6.07
N ALA A 111 -20.72 -27.80 -6.80
CA ALA A 111 -21.99 -28.33 -6.31
C ALA A 111 -22.84 -27.41 -5.41
N LEU A 112 -23.41 -26.33 -5.96
CA LEU A 112 -24.74 -25.87 -5.52
C LEU A 112 -25.88 -26.68 -6.16
N GLU A 113 -25.56 -27.67 -6.99
CA GLU A 113 -26.54 -28.57 -7.64
C GLU A 113 -26.86 -29.84 -6.83
N ALA A 114 -26.21 -30.08 -5.69
CA ALA A 114 -26.49 -31.24 -4.85
C ALA A 114 -27.74 -31.05 -3.95
N GLU A 115 -28.04 -29.83 -3.51
CA GLU A 115 -29.23 -29.57 -2.66
C GLU A 115 -30.55 -29.48 -3.44
N GLN A 116 -30.50 -29.26 -4.76
CA GLN A 116 -31.72 -29.20 -5.60
C GLN A 116 -32.18 -30.57 -6.14
N ARG A 117 -31.35 -31.62 -6.06
CA ARG A 117 -31.79 -32.98 -6.40
C ARG A 117 -32.49 -33.68 -5.23
N HIS A 118 -32.14 -33.36 -3.99
CA HIS A 118 -32.74 -34.06 -2.84
C HIS A 118 -34.13 -33.54 -2.46
N THR A 119 -34.47 -32.31 -2.86
CA THR A 119 -35.79 -31.69 -2.60
C THR A 119 -36.85 -31.98 -3.65
N LYS A 120 -36.47 -32.57 -4.81
CA LYS A 120 -37.42 -32.97 -5.86
C LYS A 120 -37.91 -34.42 -5.73
N THR A 121 -37.18 -35.30 -5.03
CA THR A 121 -37.57 -36.73 -4.94
C THR A 121 -38.57 -37.03 -3.81
N THR A 122 -38.80 -36.10 -2.88
CA THR A 122 -39.72 -36.27 -1.74
C THR A 122 -41.05 -35.54 -1.89
N LYS A 123 -41.35 -34.98 -3.07
CA LYS A 123 -42.66 -34.34 -3.34
C LYS A 123 -43.56 -35.10 -4.31
N ASP A 124 -43.13 -36.26 -4.81
CA ASP A 124 -43.91 -37.10 -5.72
C ASP A 124 -44.33 -38.46 -5.12
N GLU A 125 -44.16 -38.66 -3.80
CA GLU A 125 -44.77 -39.78 -3.08
C GLU A 125 -45.55 -39.23 -1.86
N PHE A 126 -46.86 -39.51 -1.83
CA PHE A 126 -47.95 -39.05 -0.95
C PHE A 126 -48.81 -37.87 -1.44
#